data_AF-A0A0B0EJW4-F1
#
_entry.id   AF-A0A0B0EJW4-F1
#
_cell.length_a   1.000
_cell.length_b   1.000
_cell.length_c   1.000
_cell.angle_alpha   90.00
_cell.angle_beta   90.00
_cell.angle_gamma   90.00
#
_symmetry.space_group_name_H-M   'P 1'
#
loop_
_entity.id
_entity.type
_entity.pdbx_description
1 polymer ?
#
loop_
_entity_poly.entity_id
_entity_poly.type
_entity_poly.pdbx_seq_one_letter_code
_entity_poly.pdbx_strand_id
1 'polypeptide(L)'
;MSDITKYLNLVEHNTRLLDLITGTRPVHLRNDDFSDWQVTVLFYMSCIYLKAVCVLFGEDVQDHYTLRQLINTRKEIYEDNIARYYRHIEEASRDARYEGRKFDKKFIEDRILPKFYKVKERAISILKDNNVTDIPETDIGFLLERL
;
A
#
# COMPACT_ATOMS: atom_id res chain seq x y z
N MET A 1 20.17 1.11 -12.18
CA MET A 1 19.14 0.57 -11.27
C MET A 1 17.84 0.59 -12.06
N SER A 2 17.13 -0.54 -12.18
CA SER A 2 15.86 -0.53 -12.92
C SER A 2 14.83 0.30 -12.15
N ASP A 3 13.90 0.93 -12.85
CA ASP A 3 12.83 1.72 -12.22
C ASP A 3 11.96 0.85 -11.29
N ILE A 4 11.85 -0.45 -11.57
CA ILE A 4 11.18 -1.43 -10.70
C ILE A 4 11.92 -1.55 -9.36
N THR A 5 13.24 -1.73 -9.35
CA THR A 5 14.03 -1.82 -8.11
C THR A 5 13.88 -0.56 -7.25
N LYS A 6 13.82 0.62 -7.88
CA LYS A 6 13.56 1.88 -7.16
C LYS A 6 12.22 1.84 -6.41
N TYR A 7 11.15 1.39 -7.05
CA TYR A 7 9.84 1.28 -6.39
C TYR A 7 9.85 0.24 -5.26
N LEU A 8 10.48 -0.92 -5.47
CA LEU A 8 10.57 -1.95 -4.45
C LEU A 8 11.32 -1.48 -3.20
N ASN A 9 12.42 -0.74 -3.37
CA ASN A 9 13.13 -0.10 -2.27
C ASN A 9 12.26 0.94 -1.53
N LEU A 10 11.38 1.65 -2.26
CA LEU A 10 10.43 2.58 -1.63
C LEU A 10 9.35 1.85 -0.82
N VAL A 11 8.88 0.67 -1.24
CA VAL A 11 7.98 -0.15 -0.43
C VAL A 11 8.67 -0.57 0.87
N GLU A 12 9.91 -1.05 0.78
CA GLU A 12 10.68 -1.45 1.95
C GLU A 12 10.89 -0.28 2.93
N HIS A 13 11.25 0.89 2.40
CA HIS A 13 11.35 2.12 3.21
C HIS A 13 10.04 2.44 3.94
N ASN A 14 8.89 2.36 3.24
CA ASN A 14 7.59 2.63 3.85
C ASN A 14 7.18 1.56 4.87
N THR A 15 7.62 0.32 4.70
CA THR A 15 7.44 -0.75 5.69
C THR A 15 8.15 -0.40 7.00
N ARG A 16 9.41 0.06 6.90
CA ARG A 16 10.21 0.52 8.06
C ARG A 16 9.60 1.76 8.71
N LEU A 17 9.06 2.69 7.92
CA LEU A 17 8.32 3.84 8.45
C LEU A 17 7.07 3.39 9.20
N LEU A 18 6.30 2.45 8.66
CA LEU A 18 5.12 1.91 9.32
C LEU A 18 5.47 1.23 10.64
N ASP A 19 6.55 0.45 10.68
CA ASP A 19 7.09 -0.15 11.91
C ASP A 19 7.44 0.92 12.95
N LEU A 20 8.16 1.98 12.53
CA LEU A 20 8.55 3.09 13.40
C LEU A 20 7.33 3.79 14.04
N ILE A 21 6.28 4.11 13.26
CA ILE A 21 5.11 4.83 13.77
C ILE A 21 4.12 3.93 14.54
N THR A 22 4.31 2.60 14.49
CA THR A 22 3.47 1.61 15.18
C THR A 22 4.16 0.93 16.35
N GLY A 23 5.47 1.14 16.52
CA GLY A 23 6.26 0.61 17.62
C GLY A 23 5.92 1.22 18.98
N THR A 24 6.76 0.92 19.98
CA THR A 24 6.58 1.35 21.38
C THR A 24 6.38 2.85 21.48
N ARG A 25 5.26 3.26 22.08
CA ARG A 25 4.86 4.67 22.20
C ARG A 25 5.14 5.22 23.59
N PRO A 26 5.45 6.52 23.70
CA PRO A 26 5.35 7.23 24.97
C PRO A 26 3.95 7.08 25.60
N VAL A 27 3.89 7.00 26.93
CA VAL A 27 2.65 6.75 27.71
C VAL A 27 1.53 7.77 27.45
N HIS A 28 1.88 8.98 26.99
CA HIS A 28 0.92 10.05 26.74
C HIS A 28 0.24 9.98 25.36
N LEU A 29 0.67 9.08 24.46
CA LEU A 29 0.07 8.91 23.14
C LEU A 29 -0.94 7.77 23.16
N ARG A 30 -2.07 7.99 22.49
CA ARG A 30 -3.12 6.99 22.31
C ARG A 30 -2.78 6.03 21.17
N ASN A 31 -3.40 4.85 21.16
CA ASN A 31 -3.18 3.84 20.12
C ASN A 31 -3.61 4.31 18.72
N ASP A 32 -4.58 5.22 18.63
CA ASP A 32 -5.13 5.74 17.38
C ASP A 32 -4.48 7.05 16.91
N ASP A 33 -3.55 7.65 17.67
CA ASP A 33 -3.00 8.97 17.34
C ASP A 33 -2.26 9.02 15.99
N PHE A 34 -1.77 7.88 15.49
CA PHE A 34 -1.14 7.76 14.17
C PHE A 34 -1.90 6.86 13.19
N SER A 35 -3.15 6.51 13.49
CA SER A 35 -3.96 5.62 12.63
C SER A 35 -4.21 6.19 11.23
N ASP A 36 -4.31 7.51 11.12
CA ASP A 36 -4.35 8.26 9.86
C ASP A 36 -3.08 8.04 9.02
N TRP A 37 -1.91 8.11 9.65
CA TRP A 37 -0.62 7.86 9.01
C TRP A 37 -0.42 6.39 8.66
N GLN A 38 -0.90 5.47 9.49
CA GLN A 38 -0.89 4.03 9.17
C GLN A 38 -1.67 3.76 7.87
N VAL A 39 -2.92 4.24 7.77
CA VAL A 39 -3.74 4.09 6.56
C VAL A 39 -3.09 4.79 5.36
N THR A 40 -2.51 5.97 5.57
CA THR A 40 -1.82 6.72 4.52
C THR A 40 -0.60 6.00 3.97
N VAL A 41 0.23 5.43 4.84
CA VAL A 41 1.41 4.64 4.42
C VAL A 41 0.99 3.39 3.66
N LEU A 42 -0.05 2.67 4.12
CA LEU A 42 -0.60 1.51 3.41
C LEU A 42 -1.13 1.87 2.01
N PHE A 43 -1.76 3.03 1.86
CA PHE A 43 -2.16 3.55 0.56
C PHE A 43 -0.95 3.81 -0.34
N TYR A 44 0.07 4.51 0.15
CA TYR A 44 1.26 4.79 -0.64
C TYR A 44 2.01 3.53 -1.05
N MET A 45 2.13 2.55 -0.15
CA MET A 45 2.69 1.24 -0.49
C MET A 45 1.90 0.56 -1.61
N SER A 46 0.56 0.61 -1.55
CA SER A 46 -0.31 0.11 -2.62
C SER A 46 -0.04 0.81 -3.96
N CYS A 47 0.10 2.13 -3.96
CA CYS A 47 0.46 2.90 -5.15
C CYS A 47 1.82 2.47 -5.71
N ILE A 48 2.83 2.36 -4.85
CA ILE A 48 4.21 2.05 -5.24
C ILE A 48 4.29 0.64 -5.86
N TYR A 49 3.61 -0.34 -5.28
CA TYR A 49 3.49 -1.67 -5.87
C TYR A 49 2.91 -1.64 -7.28
N LEU A 50 1.78 -0.95 -7.46
CA LEU A 50 1.12 -0.88 -8.75
C LEU A 50 1.91 -0.05 -9.77
N LYS A 51 2.66 0.97 -9.33
CA LYS A 51 3.62 1.69 -10.19
C LYS A 51 4.76 0.81 -10.65
N ALA A 52 5.28 -0.07 -9.80
CA ALA A 52 6.30 -1.06 -10.20
C ALA A 52 5.76 -1.98 -11.32
N VAL A 53 4.50 -2.41 -11.20
CA VAL A 53 3.80 -3.18 -12.24
C VAL A 53 3.59 -2.36 -13.52
N CYS A 54 3.22 -1.08 -13.42
CA CYS A 54 3.07 -0.24 -14.60
C CYS A 54 4.39 -0.08 -15.37
N VAL A 55 5.50 0.14 -14.68
CA VAL A 55 6.83 0.25 -15.30
C VAL A 55 7.23 -1.05 -16.00
N LEU A 56 6.90 -2.21 -15.44
CA LEU A 56 7.11 -3.51 -16.08
C LEU A 56 6.47 -3.57 -17.48
N PHE A 57 5.34 -2.89 -17.67
CA PHE A 57 4.62 -2.81 -18.94
C PHE A 57 4.94 -1.55 -19.76
N GLY A 58 6.03 -0.84 -19.43
CA GLY A 58 6.48 0.35 -20.15
C GLY A 58 5.67 1.62 -19.90
N GLU A 59 4.87 1.65 -18.83
CA GLU A 59 4.06 2.80 -18.45
C GLU A 59 4.76 3.63 -17.37
N ASP A 60 5.03 4.90 -17.67
CA ASP A 60 5.59 5.85 -16.70
C ASP A 60 4.47 6.64 -15.98
N VAL A 61 4.19 6.25 -14.73
CA VAL A 61 3.04 6.77 -13.97
C VAL A 61 3.46 7.80 -12.94
N GLN A 62 3.23 9.07 -13.26
CA GLN A 62 3.61 10.19 -12.40
C GLN A 62 2.58 10.47 -11.29
N ASP A 63 1.28 10.34 -11.59
CA ASP A 63 0.20 10.74 -10.69
C ASP A 63 -0.80 9.61 -10.34
N HIS A 64 -1.60 9.82 -9.29
CA HIS A 64 -2.58 8.83 -8.83
C HIS A 64 -3.78 8.66 -9.75
N TYR A 65 -4.12 9.68 -10.57
CA TYR A 65 -5.23 9.61 -11.51
C TYR A 65 -4.87 8.67 -12.67
N THR A 66 -3.70 8.84 -13.26
CA THR A 66 -3.15 7.95 -14.29
C THR A 66 -3.01 6.52 -13.78
N LEU A 67 -2.50 6.35 -12.56
CA LEU A 67 -2.44 5.04 -11.91
C LEU A 67 -3.82 4.39 -11.83
N ARG A 68 -4.84 5.15 -11.40
CA ARG A 68 -6.22 4.66 -11.30
C ARG A 68 -6.77 4.25 -12.67
N GLN A 69 -6.51 5.02 -13.73
CA GLN A 69 -6.95 4.66 -15.08
C GLN A 69 -6.36 3.32 -15.52
N LEU A 70 -5.05 3.12 -15.32
CA LEU A 70 -4.37 1.89 -15.70
C LEU A 70 -4.88 0.67 -14.92
N ILE A 71 -5.09 0.81 -13.61
CA ILE A 71 -5.66 -0.25 -12.76
C ILE A 71 -7.07 -0.68 -13.22
N ASN A 72 -7.83 0.21 -13.86
CA ASN A 72 -9.18 -0.10 -14.34
C ASN A 72 -9.22 -0.64 -15.78
N THR A 73 -8.17 -0.41 -16.58
CA THR A 73 -8.21 -0.64 -18.02
C THR A 73 -7.23 -1.70 -18.51
N ARG A 74 -6.10 -1.92 -17.83
CA ARG A 74 -5.13 -2.96 -18.21
C ARG A 74 -5.52 -4.32 -17.65
N LYS A 75 -5.75 -5.29 -18.55
CA LYS A 75 -6.14 -6.68 -18.22
C LYS A 75 -5.15 -7.38 -17.33
N GLU A 76 -3.87 -7.06 -17.46
CA GLU A 76 -2.81 -7.61 -16.64
C GLU A 76 -2.94 -7.18 -15.16
N ILE A 77 -3.63 -6.06 -14.90
CA ILE A 77 -3.73 -5.43 -13.57
C ILE A 77 -5.13 -5.55 -12.98
N TYR A 78 -6.20 -5.34 -13.75
CA TYR A 78 -7.56 -5.12 -13.21
C TYR A 78 -8.24 -6.36 -12.62
N GLU A 79 -7.69 -7.56 -12.84
CA GLU A 79 -8.23 -8.83 -12.35
C GLU A 79 -8.42 -8.81 -10.81
N ASP A 80 -9.20 -9.77 -10.29
CA ASP A 80 -9.44 -9.96 -8.85
C ASP A 80 -10.03 -8.76 -8.11
N ASN A 81 -10.75 -7.87 -8.81
CA ASN A 81 -11.34 -6.65 -8.24
C ASN A 81 -10.32 -5.70 -7.60
N ILE A 82 -9.08 -5.70 -8.08
CA ILE A 82 -7.99 -4.89 -7.51
C ILE A 82 -8.32 -3.40 -7.51
N ALA A 83 -8.98 -2.91 -8.56
CA ALA A 83 -9.47 -1.55 -8.64
C ALA A 83 -10.35 -1.16 -7.44
N ARG A 84 -11.26 -2.05 -7.02
CA ARG A 84 -12.15 -1.84 -5.87
C ARG A 84 -11.37 -1.81 -4.56
N TYR A 85 -10.41 -2.71 -4.38
CA TYR A 85 -9.59 -2.76 -3.17
C TYR A 85 -8.69 -1.54 -3.05
N TYR A 86 -7.98 -1.20 -4.12
CA TYR A 86 -7.18 0.02 -4.21
C TYR A 86 -8.02 1.26 -3.89
N ARG A 87 -9.21 1.38 -4.49
CA ARG A 87 -10.10 2.52 -4.31
C ARG A 87 -10.53 2.71 -2.85
N HIS A 88 -10.86 1.64 -2.15
CA HIS A 88 -11.26 1.72 -0.74
C HIS A 88 -10.10 2.16 0.16
N ILE A 89 -8.86 1.74 -0.14
CA ILE A 89 -7.67 2.19 0.61
C ILE A 89 -7.39 3.67 0.29
N GLU A 90 -7.53 4.07 -0.97
CA GLU A 90 -7.38 5.46 -1.42
C GLU A 90 -8.38 6.40 -0.71
N GLU A 91 -9.65 6.02 -0.64
CA GLU A 91 -10.69 6.80 0.04
C GLU A 91 -10.37 6.96 1.53
N ALA A 92 -9.98 5.88 2.22
CA ALA A 92 -9.58 5.97 3.62
C ALA A 92 -8.34 6.86 3.82
N SER A 93 -7.35 6.82 2.92
CA SER A 93 -6.19 7.73 2.98
C SER A 93 -6.55 9.18 2.67
N ARG A 94 -7.58 9.44 1.86
CA ARG A 94 -8.10 10.79 1.64
C ARG A 94 -8.78 11.32 2.89
N ASP A 95 -9.66 10.53 3.51
CA ASP A 95 -10.29 10.89 4.78
C ASP A 95 -9.24 11.17 5.88
N ALA A 96 -8.20 10.34 5.93
CA ALA A 96 -7.08 10.50 6.86
C ALA A 96 -6.40 11.87 6.72
N ARG A 97 -6.02 12.24 5.49
CA ARG A 97 -5.18 13.42 5.21
C ARG A 97 -5.94 14.73 5.11
N TYR A 98 -7.16 14.69 4.55
CA TYR A 98 -7.91 15.89 4.23
C TYR A 98 -9.02 16.18 5.24
N GLU A 99 -9.58 15.14 5.85
CA GLU A 99 -10.64 15.29 6.87
C GLU A 99 -10.12 15.06 8.30
N GLY A 100 -8.84 14.72 8.46
CA GLY A 100 -8.22 14.45 9.77
C GLY A 100 -8.77 13.21 10.47
N ARG A 101 -9.37 12.28 9.71
CA ARG A 101 -10.04 11.10 10.26
C ARG A 101 -9.02 10.14 10.90
N LYS A 102 -9.29 9.76 12.15
CA LYS A 102 -8.62 8.64 12.82
C LYS A 102 -9.40 7.35 12.63
N PHE A 103 -8.70 6.22 12.72
CA PHE A 103 -9.26 4.89 12.51
C PHE A 103 -8.95 4.00 13.72
N ASP A 104 -9.98 3.34 14.24
CA ASP A 104 -9.77 2.34 15.28
C ASP A 104 -9.10 1.08 14.71
N LYS A 105 -8.56 0.25 15.62
CA LYS A 105 -7.93 -1.05 15.29
C LYS A 105 -8.81 -1.88 14.36
N LYS A 106 -10.08 -2.04 14.72
CA LYS A 106 -11.00 -2.92 14.03
C LYS A 106 -11.23 -2.48 12.58
N PHE A 107 -11.30 -1.17 12.33
CA PHE A 107 -11.38 -0.65 10.97
C PHE A 107 -10.13 -0.98 10.17
N ILE A 108 -8.94 -0.78 10.74
CA ILE A 108 -7.69 -1.07 10.03
C ILE A 108 -7.59 -2.58 9.73
N GLU A 109 -7.86 -3.41 10.73
CA GLU A 109 -7.80 -4.87 10.67
C GLU A 109 -8.86 -5.48 9.73
N ASP A 110 -10.13 -5.10 9.87
CA ASP A 110 -11.22 -5.73 9.11
C ASP A 110 -11.39 -5.11 7.71
N ARG A 111 -10.99 -3.83 7.54
CA ARG A 111 -11.36 -3.05 6.35
C ARG A 111 -10.18 -2.63 5.50
N ILE A 112 -9.01 -2.37 6.07
CA ILE A 112 -7.86 -1.84 5.31
C ILE A 112 -6.86 -2.95 4.99
N LEU A 113 -6.36 -3.67 5.98
CA LEU A 113 -5.34 -4.69 5.82
C LEU A 113 -5.72 -5.77 4.78
N PRO A 114 -6.93 -6.37 4.79
CA PRO A 114 -7.30 -7.39 3.81
C PRO A 114 -7.23 -6.88 2.38
N LYS A 115 -7.58 -5.60 2.16
CA LYS A 115 -7.56 -4.98 0.83
C LYS A 115 -6.14 -4.64 0.41
N PHE A 116 -5.34 -4.14 1.35
CA PHE A 116 -3.91 -3.90 1.12
C PHE A 116 -3.21 -5.19 0.69
N TYR A 117 -3.44 -6.30 1.42
CA TYR A 117 -2.85 -7.59 1.06
C TYR A 117 -3.29 -8.06 -0.32
N LYS A 118 -4.56 -7.89 -0.70
CA LYS A 118 -5.00 -8.22 -2.08
C LYS A 118 -4.26 -7.42 -3.14
N VAL A 119 -4.06 -6.11 -2.93
CA VAL A 119 -3.29 -5.27 -3.86
C VAL A 119 -1.83 -5.70 -3.93
N LYS A 120 -1.20 -5.92 -2.76
CA LYS A 120 0.19 -6.37 -2.65
C LYS A 120 0.40 -7.73 -3.33
N GLU A 121 -0.42 -8.73 -2.98
CA GLU A 121 -0.34 -10.10 -3.50
C GLU A 121 -0.45 -10.10 -5.03
N ARG A 122 -1.42 -9.39 -5.59
CA ARG A 122 -1.56 -9.29 -7.05
C ARG A 122 -0.34 -8.65 -7.68
N ALA A 123 0.11 -7.51 -7.17
CA ALA A 123 1.26 -6.81 -7.73
C ALA A 123 2.51 -7.69 -7.70
N ILE A 124 2.76 -8.38 -6.58
CA ILE A 124 3.86 -9.32 -6.43
C ILE A 124 3.72 -10.51 -7.39
N SER A 125 2.52 -11.06 -7.56
CA SER A 125 2.27 -12.14 -8.53
C SER A 125 2.68 -11.71 -9.94
N ILE A 126 2.18 -10.56 -10.40
CA ILE A 126 2.49 -10.04 -11.75
C ILE A 126 4.01 -9.85 -11.92
N LEU A 127 4.68 -9.27 -10.92
CA LEU A 127 6.12 -9.07 -10.95
C LEU A 127 6.88 -10.41 -11.05
N LYS A 128 6.48 -11.42 -10.26
CA LYS A 128 7.07 -12.76 -10.28
C LYS A 128 6.83 -13.49 -11.61
N ASP A 129 5.61 -13.39 -12.15
CA ASP A 129 5.23 -13.99 -13.44
C ASP A 129 6.04 -13.40 -14.60
N ASN A 130 6.64 -12.23 -14.41
CA ASN A 130 7.52 -11.56 -15.37
C ASN A 130 9.01 -11.60 -14.94
N ASN A 131 9.40 -12.58 -14.12
CA ASN A 131 10.78 -12.87 -13.72
C ASN A 131 11.47 -11.75 -12.91
N VAL A 132 10.73 -10.92 -12.18
CA VAL A 132 11.32 -10.01 -11.19
C VAL A 132 11.61 -10.81 -9.90
N THR A 133 12.88 -11.00 -9.58
CA THR A 133 13.32 -11.89 -8.49
C THR A 133 13.61 -11.16 -7.17
N ASP A 134 14.01 -9.89 -7.21
CA ASP A 134 14.47 -9.13 -6.04
C ASP A 134 13.32 -8.35 -5.35
N ILE A 135 12.19 -9.03 -5.10
CA ILE A 135 11.03 -8.43 -4.44
C ILE A 135 11.23 -8.51 -2.92
N PRO A 136 11.33 -7.38 -2.19
CA PRO A 136 11.57 -7.41 -0.76
C PRO A 136 10.38 -8.02 -0.01
N GLU A 137 10.72 -8.88 0.96
CA GLU A 137 9.77 -9.44 1.90
C GLU A 137 9.34 -8.34 2.88
N THR A 138 8.18 -7.78 2.62
CA THR A 138 7.62 -6.63 3.35
C THR A 138 6.45 -7.11 4.17
N ASP A 139 6.75 -7.92 5.17
CA ASP A 139 5.73 -8.38 6.11
C ASP A 139 5.35 -7.25 7.08
N ILE A 140 4.06 -6.92 7.12
CA ILE A 140 3.49 -5.93 8.04
C ILE A 140 2.61 -6.61 9.10
N GLY A 141 2.78 -7.92 9.32
CA GLY A 141 2.09 -8.68 10.36
C GLY A 141 2.24 -8.07 11.75
N PHE A 142 3.37 -7.40 12.04
CA PHE A 142 3.59 -6.64 13.27
C PHE A 142 2.49 -5.60 13.54
N LEU A 143 1.79 -5.12 12.50
CA LEU A 143 0.72 -4.14 12.67
C LEU A 143 -0.45 -4.74 13.46
N LEU A 144 -0.80 -6.00 13.23
CA LEU A 144 -1.91 -6.67 13.93
C LEU A 144 -1.64 -6.84 15.43
N GLU A 145 -0.38 -7.09 15.78
CA GLU A 145 0.08 -7.26 17.16
C GLU A 145 0.07 -5.94 17.95
N ARG A 146 0.16 -4.80 17.25
CA ARG A 146 0.41 -3.48 17.84
C ARG A 146 -0.75 -2.49 17.69
N LEU A 147 -1.76 -2.82 16.89
CA LEU A 147 -3.06 -2.12 16.89
C LEU A 147 -3.83 -2.45 18.17
#